data_AF-A0A966TMK7-F1
#
_entry.id   AF-A0A966TMK7-F1
#
_cell.length_a   1.000
_cell.length_b   1.000
_cell.length_c   1.000
_cell.angle_alpha   90.00
_cell.angle_beta   90.00
_cell.angle_gamma   90.00
#
_symmetry.space_group_name_H-M   'P 1'
#
loop_
_entity.id
_entity.type
_entity.pdbx_description
1 polymer ?
#
loop_
_entity_poly.entity_id
_entity_poly.type
_entity_poly.pdbx_seq_one_letter_code
_entity_poly.pdbx_strand_id
1 'polypeptide(L)'
;MRHLSFSLTAVALAAISSVTWAQKTASDGIAEYRAMLQDGNPADLFEAKGEDLWKQARGPKQSNLTQCDLGKGPGQVKGAWVELPRYFADTQKVQDLESRLLTCMESLQGFDAELIRNTPYGKGEQATVTALATWVAAESKGMKFNLPQTHAEEKRMFELGKKLFYFRSGTHDFACATCHGQDGKRIRLQDLPNLTT
;
A
#
# COMPACT_ATOMS: atom_id res chain seq x y z
N MET A 1 -56.55 28.34 -42.87
CA MET A 1 -55.16 27.89 -43.05
C MET A 1 -54.19 28.92 -42.46
N ARG A 2 -53.95 28.94 -41.14
CA ARG A 2 -52.88 29.78 -40.55
C ARG A 2 -52.59 29.58 -39.05
N HIS A 3 -52.71 28.37 -38.48
CA HIS A 3 -52.34 28.17 -37.05
C HIS A 3 -51.56 26.88 -36.73
N LEU A 4 -51.14 26.09 -37.72
CA LEU A 4 -50.46 24.80 -37.45
C LEU A 4 -48.93 24.84 -37.47
N SER A 5 -48.30 25.99 -37.70
CA SER A 5 -46.84 26.06 -37.93
C SER A 5 -46.00 26.49 -36.73
N PHE A 6 -46.61 26.83 -35.58
CA PHE A 6 -45.88 27.31 -34.40
C PHE A 6 -45.64 26.26 -33.31
N SER A 7 -46.27 25.07 -33.39
CA SER A 7 -46.13 24.05 -32.35
C SER A 7 -44.99 23.05 -32.58
N LEU A 8 -44.40 22.98 -33.77
CA LEU A 8 -43.31 22.03 -34.04
C LEU A 8 -41.91 22.55 -33.67
N THR A 9 -41.72 23.86 -33.60
CA THR A 9 -40.42 24.47 -33.26
C THR A 9 -40.13 24.48 -31.76
N ALA A 10 -41.14 24.37 -30.90
CA ALA A 10 -40.97 24.36 -29.45
C ALA A 10 -40.50 22.99 -28.90
N VAL A 11 -40.78 21.88 -29.60
CA VAL A 11 -40.39 20.54 -29.15
C VAL A 11 -38.92 20.23 -29.48
N ALA A 12 -38.36 20.84 -30.54
CA ALA A 12 -36.97 20.63 -30.93
C ALA A 12 -35.95 21.32 -29.99
N LEU A 13 -36.32 22.40 -29.29
CA LEU A 13 -35.44 23.07 -28.32
C LEU A 13 -35.37 22.39 -26.95
N ALA A 14 -36.34 21.53 -26.60
CA ALA A 14 -36.34 20.84 -25.31
C ALA A 14 -35.43 19.58 -25.28
N ALA A 15 -34.95 19.12 -26.43
CA ALA A 15 -34.10 17.92 -26.53
C ALA A 15 -32.59 18.21 -26.39
N ILE A 16 -32.16 19.48 -26.39
CA ILE A 16 -30.72 19.85 -26.39
C ILE A 16 -30.19 20.04 -24.96
N SER A 17 -31.06 20.15 -23.95
CA SER A 17 -30.68 20.45 -22.56
C SER A 17 -30.37 19.23 -21.69
N SER A 18 -30.29 18.02 -22.24
CA SER A 18 -30.06 16.79 -21.48
C SER A 18 -28.73 16.08 -21.76
N VAL A 19 -27.74 16.78 -22.32
CA VAL A 19 -26.34 16.33 -22.14
C VAL A 19 -25.93 16.67 -20.71
N THR A 20 -26.37 15.84 -19.77
CA THR A 20 -25.78 15.79 -18.43
C THR A 20 -24.34 15.30 -18.63
N TRP A 21 -23.41 16.25 -18.73
CA TRP A 21 -22.00 15.95 -18.57
C TRP A 21 -21.87 15.32 -17.19
N ALA A 22 -21.58 14.02 -17.14
CA ALA A 22 -21.27 13.35 -15.89
C ALA A 22 -20.12 14.13 -15.25
N GLN A 23 -20.42 14.90 -14.21
CA GLN A 23 -19.44 15.73 -13.56
C GLN A 23 -18.43 14.78 -12.91
N LYS A 24 -17.16 14.84 -13.37
CA LYS A 24 -16.06 14.07 -12.79
C LYS A 24 -16.12 14.19 -11.27
N THR A 25 -16.03 13.07 -10.57
CA THR A 25 -15.96 13.09 -9.11
C THR A 25 -14.64 13.74 -8.68
N ALA A 26 -14.55 14.18 -7.42
CA ALA A 26 -13.29 14.69 -6.89
C ALA A 26 -12.17 13.64 -6.96
N SER A 27 -12.50 12.36 -6.81
CA SER A 27 -11.56 11.25 -6.96
C SER A 27 -11.13 11.01 -8.40
N ASP A 28 -12.02 11.16 -9.39
CA ASP A 28 -11.64 11.08 -10.80
C ASP A 28 -10.60 12.13 -11.16
N GLY A 29 -10.78 13.37 -10.67
CA GLY A 29 -9.81 14.45 -10.86
C GLY A 29 -8.46 14.18 -10.17
N ILE A 30 -8.48 13.60 -8.96
CA ILE A 30 -7.26 13.21 -8.24
C ILE A 30 -6.56 12.04 -8.94
N ALA A 31 -7.31 11.07 -9.46
CA ALA A 31 -6.77 9.92 -10.18
C ALA A 31 -6.08 10.36 -11.48
N GLU A 32 -6.70 11.28 -12.23
CA GLU A 32 -6.10 11.90 -13.42
C GLU A 32 -4.83 12.68 -13.06
N TYR A 33 -4.84 13.47 -11.98
CA TYR A 33 -3.64 14.16 -11.49
C TYR A 33 -2.52 13.18 -11.12
N ARG A 34 -2.83 12.08 -10.43
CA ARG A 34 -1.87 11.02 -10.09
C ARG A 34 -1.35 10.27 -11.32
N ALA A 35 -2.18 10.10 -12.35
CA ALA A 35 -1.79 9.50 -13.61
C ALA A 35 -0.78 10.39 -14.36
N MET A 36 -1.00 11.71 -14.36
CA MET A 36 -0.05 12.68 -14.94
C MET A 36 1.29 12.74 -14.20
N LEU A 37 1.32 12.39 -12.91
CA LEU A 37 2.53 12.32 -12.08
C LEU A 37 3.21 10.94 -12.06
N GLN A 38 2.76 9.98 -12.88
CA GLN A 38 3.42 8.68 -12.96
C GLN A 38 4.86 8.84 -13.46
N ASP A 39 5.06 9.64 -14.51
CA ASP A 39 6.40 10.04 -14.96
C ASP A 39 6.96 11.11 -14.00
N GLY A 40 7.98 10.73 -13.22
CA GLY A 40 8.56 11.59 -12.18
C GLY A 40 7.91 11.40 -10.81
N ASN A 41 7.36 10.22 -10.52
CA ASN A 41 6.86 9.89 -9.20
C ASN A 41 7.99 10.03 -8.16
N PRO A 42 7.84 10.86 -7.11
CA PRO A 42 8.88 11.01 -6.09
C PRO A 42 9.29 9.70 -5.39
N ALA A 43 8.45 8.65 -5.45
CA ALA A 43 8.78 7.32 -4.95
C ALA A 43 9.97 6.68 -5.69
N ASP A 44 10.20 7.02 -6.97
CA ASP A 44 11.29 6.45 -7.77
C ASP A 44 12.67 6.78 -7.16
N LEU A 45 12.79 7.93 -6.49
CA LEU A 45 13.99 8.31 -5.74
C LEU A 45 14.23 7.38 -4.54
N PHE A 46 13.17 6.91 -3.90
CA PHE A 46 13.24 5.96 -2.80
C PHE A 46 13.51 4.54 -3.31
N GLU A 47 13.00 4.18 -4.49
CA GLU A 47 13.31 2.91 -5.15
C GLU A 47 14.81 2.81 -5.47
N ALA A 48 15.37 3.82 -6.15
CA ALA A 48 16.80 3.87 -6.46
C ALA A 48 17.66 3.84 -5.17
N LYS A 49 17.28 4.65 -4.18
CA LYS A 49 17.96 4.65 -2.88
C LYS A 49 17.88 3.28 -2.19
N GLY A 50 16.73 2.62 -2.22
CA GLY A 50 16.53 1.30 -1.64
C GLY A 50 17.41 0.23 -2.29
N GLU A 51 17.53 0.27 -3.63
CA GLU A 51 18.42 -0.63 -4.37
C GLU A 51 19.89 -0.46 -3.97
N ASP A 52 20.36 0.79 -3.88
CA ASP A 52 21.73 1.08 -3.45
C ASP A 52 21.98 0.61 -2.01
N LEU A 53 21.03 0.89 -1.10
CA LEU A 53 21.09 0.46 0.30
C LEU A 53 21.17 -1.07 0.44
N TRP A 54 20.49 -1.81 -0.43
CA TRP A 54 20.51 -3.27 -0.42
C TRP A 54 21.91 -3.85 -0.64
N LYS A 55 22.68 -3.22 -1.54
CA LYS A 55 24.02 -3.65 -1.95
C LYS A 55 25.13 -3.05 -1.08
N GLN A 56 24.83 -1.96 -0.36
CA GLN A 56 25.80 -1.23 0.45
C GLN A 56 26.22 -2.00 1.71
N ALA A 57 27.52 -2.18 1.89
CA ALA A 57 28.10 -2.70 3.13
C ALA A 57 27.98 -1.65 4.25
N ARG A 58 27.22 -1.97 5.31
CA ARG A 58 26.83 -1.06 6.39
C ARG A 58 26.73 -1.78 7.73
N GLY A 59 26.48 -0.99 8.78
CA GLY A 59 26.30 -1.45 10.15
C GLY A 59 27.60 -1.90 10.82
N PRO A 60 27.53 -2.31 12.10
CA PRO A 60 28.69 -2.78 12.85
C PRO A 60 29.45 -3.95 12.20
N LYS A 61 28.77 -4.81 11.42
CA LYS A 61 29.38 -5.94 10.71
C LYS A 61 29.93 -5.59 9.32
N GLN A 62 29.76 -4.34 8.86
CA GLN A 62 30.21 -3.88 7.53
C GLN A 62 29.77 -4.82 6.41
N SER A 63 28.49 -5.24 6.43
CA SER A 63 27.92 -6.20 5.48
C SER A 63 26.69 -5.62 4.79
N ASN A 64 26.29 -6.21 3.66
CA ASN A 64 25.11 -5.78 2.90
C ASN A 64 23.92 -6.73 3.12
N LEU A 65 22.79 -6.45 2.47
CA LEU A 65 21.56 -7.24 2.60
C LEU A 65 21.37 -8.26 1.47
N THR A 66 22.36 -8.48 0.62
CA THR A 66 22.24 -9.39 -0.53
C THR A 66 22.06 -10.87 -0.15
N GLN A 67 22.20 -11.21 1.13
CA GLN A 67 21.90 -12.54 1.69
C GLN A 67 20.61 -12.57 2.52
N CYS A 68 19.86 -11.46 2.59
CA CYS A 68 18.59 -11.41 3.30
C CYS A 68 17.56 -12.28 2.57
N ASP A 69 16.98 -13.24 3.27
CA ASP A 69 15.89 -14.06 2.74
C ASP A 69 14.56 -13.41 3.07
N LEU A 70 13.84 -12.94 2.05
CA LEU A 70 12.51 -12.32 2.17
C LEU A 70 11.36 -13.33 2.03
N GLY A 71 11.66 -14.63 2.04
CA GLY A 71 10.69 -15.72 1.90
C GLY A 71 10.81 -16.49 0.58
N LYS A 72 11.73 -16.06 -0.29
CA LYS A 72 11.98 -16.67 -1.61
C LYS A 72 13.38 -17.29 -1.73
N GLY A 73 14.12 -17.35 -0.62
CA GLY A 73 15.52 -17.73 -0.56
C GLY A 73 16.45 -16.52 -0.41
N PRO A 74 17.71 -16.72 0.03
CA PRO A 74 18.66 -15.64 0.26
C PRO A 74 18.86 -14.74 -0.97
N GLY A 75 18.68 -13.44 -0.77
CA GLY A 75 18.91 -12.41 -1.79
C GLY A 75 17.81 -12.25 -2.83
N GLN A 76 16.76 -13.09 -2.80
CA GLN A 76 15.69 -13.05 -3.79
C GLN A 76 14.62 -12.01 -3.43
N VAL A 77 14.54 -10.95 -4.23
CA VAL A 77 13.65 -9.80 -3.98
C VAL A 77 12.42 -9.82 -4.88
N LYS A 78 12.58 -10.18 -6.16
CA LYS A 78 11.49 -10.17 -7.14
C LYS A 78 10.30 -11.02 -6.70
N GLY A 79 9.14 -10.38 -6.57
CA GLY A 79 7.89 -11.03 -6.13
C GLY A 79 7.81 -11.34 -4.63
N ALA A 80 8.80 -10.98 -3.82
CA ALA A 80 8.77 -11.25 -2.38
C ALA A 80 7.65 -10.45 -1.69
N TRP A 81 7.45 -9.18 -2.09
CA TRP A 81 6.46 -8.29 -1.48
C TRP A 81 5.03 -8.84 -1.56
N VAL A 82 4.65 -9.42 -2.69
CA VAL A 82 3.29 -9.96 -2.88
C VAL A 82 3.03 -11.27 -2.12
N GLU A 83 4.06 -11.88 -1.54
CA GLU A 83 3.99 -13.11 -0.73
C GLU A 83 4.20 -12.82 0.78
N LEU A 84 4.23 -11.54 1.18
CA LEU A 84 4.34 -11.09 2.56
C LEU A 84 3.01 -10.44 3.03
N PRO A 85 2.69 -10.47 4.35
CA PRO A 85 3.42 -11.14 5.44
C PRO A 85 3.38 -12.66 5.37
N ARG A 86 4.41 -13.33 5.93
CA ARG A 86 4.49 -14.80 5.98
C ARG A 86 5.23 -15.29 7.22
N TYR A 87 5.09 -16.58 7.52
CA TYR A 87 5.87 -17.23 8.57
C TYR A 87 7.33 -17.44 8.17
N PHE A 88 8.26 -17.11 9.08
CA PHE A 88 9.68 -17.37 8.96
C PHE A 88 10.14 -18.30 10.09
N ALA A 89 10.79 -19.40 9.73
CA ALA A 89 11.21 -20.43 10.69
C ALA A 89 12.36 -19.99 11.59
N ASP A 90 13.24 -19.11 11.11
CA ASP A 90 14.39 -18.59 11.86
C ASP A 90 13.96 -17.69 13.03
N THR A 91 12.90 -16.91 12.86
CA THR A 91 12.33 -16.03 13.92
C THR A 91 11.12 -16.64 14.62
N GLN A 92 10.56 -17.71 14.05
CA GLN A 92 9.31 -18.35 14.47
C GLN A 92 8.13 -17.37 14.52
N LYS A 93 8.12 -16.36 13.63
CA LYS A 93 7.10 -15.30 13.59
C LYS A 93 6.56 -15.14 12.19
N VAL A 94 5.31 -14.67 12.10
CA VAL A 94 4.81 -14.04 10.87
C VAL A 94 5.38 -12.62 10.83
N GLN A 95 6.08 -12.28 9.75
CA GLN A 95 6.72 -10.99 9.57
C GLN A 95 6.20 -10.32 8.30
N ASP A 96 5.88 -9.04 8.41
CA ASP A 96 5.76 -8.14 7.26
C ASP A 96 7.17 -7.80 6.71
N LEU A 97 7.22 -7.00 5.64
CA LEU A 97 8.49 -6.66 5.01
C LEU A 97 9.40 -5.89 5.96
N GLU A 98 8.90 -4.86 6.64
CA GLU A 98 9.70 -4.00 7.49
C GLU A 98 10.27 -4.76 8.68
N SER A 99 9.45 -5.59 9.36
CA SER A 99 9.97 -6.43 10.44
C SER A 99 10.95 -7.49 9.95
N ARG A 100 10.78 -8.02 8.73
CA ARG A 100 11.75 -8.94 8.12
C ARG A 100 13.06 -8.23 7.74
N LEU A 101 12.99 -7.02 7.19
CA LEU A 101 14.15 -6.18 6.91
C LEU A 101 14.93 -5.88 8.19
N LEU A 102 14.25 -5.53 9.28
CA LEU A 102 14.90 -5.34 10.58
C LEU A 102 15.62 -6.60 11.07
N THR A 103 15.02 -7.79 10.92
CA THR A 103 15.70 -9.06 11.21
C THR A 103 16.97 -9.23 10.39
N CYS A 104 16.94 -8.93 9.09
CA CYS A 104 18.11 -9.00 8.23
C CYS A 104 19.17 -7.95 8.58
N MET A 105 18.77 -6.71 8.89
CA MET A 105 19.67 -5.63 9.31
C MET A 105 20.40 -5.99 10.61
N GLU A 106 19.71 -6.58 11.57
CA GLU A 106 20.31 -7.06 12.82
C GLU A 106 21.23 -8.25 12.59
N SER A 107 20.73 -9.30 11.95
CA SER A 107 21.48 -10.54 11.77
C SER A 107 22.69 -10.39 10.84
N LEU A 108 22.53 -9.73 9.69
CA LEU A 108 23.58 -9.62 8.67
C LEU A 108 24.48 -8.40 8.90
N GLN A 109 23.91 -7.26 9.26
CA GLN A 109 24.66 -5.99 9.35
C GLN A 109 25.02 -5.61 10.79
N GLY A 110 24.39 -6.22 11.79
CA GLY A 110 24.65 -5.98 13.21
C GLY A 110 23.96 -4.74 13.78
N PHE A 111 22.94 -4.19 13.10
CA PHE A 111 22.17 -3.08 13.64
C PHE A 111 21.32 -3.50 14.84
N ASP A 112 21.02 -2.56 15.72
CA ASP A 112 20.04 -2.76 16.80
C ASP A 112 18.61 -2.57 16.23
N ALA A 113 17.92 -3.68 15.98
CA ALA A 113 16.57 -3.64 15.41
C ALA A 113 15.53 -3.02 16.36
N GLU A 114 15.72 -3.10 17.67
CA GLU A 114 14.81 -2.51 18.65
C GLU A 114 14.96 -0.99 18.66
N LEU A 115 16.18 -0.48 18.65
CA LEU A 115 16.46 0.94 18.51
C LEU A 115 15.85 1.52 17.23
N ILE A 116 16.01 0.83 16.09
CA ILE A 116 15.44 1.30 14.81
C ILE A 116 13.91 1.30 14.88
N ARG A 117 13.29 0.25 15.42
CA ARG A 117 11.83 0.16 15.58
C ARG A 117 11.25 1.29 16.44
N ASN A 118 11.98 1.72 17.47
CA ASN A 118 11.58 2.79 18.37
C ASN A 118 11.96 4.19 17.84
N THR A 119 12.67 4.27 16.71
CA THR A 119 13.03 5.54 16.08
C THR A 119 11.82 6.08 15.29
N PRO A 120 11.47 7.37 15.44
CA PRO A 120 10.38 7.97 14.67
C PRO A 120 10.55 7.82 13.15
N TYR A 121 9.44 7.66 12.43
CA TYR A 121 9.44 7.57 10.97
C TYR A 121 10.17 8.75 10.32
N GLY A 122 10.93 8.45 9.26
CA GLY A 122 11.72 9.46 8.53
C GLY A 122 12.98 9.95 9.25
N LYS A 123 13.37 9.33 10.38
CA LYS A 123 14.60 9.63 11.11
C LYS A 123 15.56 8.44 11.12
N GLY A 124 16.86 8.73 11.17
CA GLY A 124 17.92 7.72 11.31
C GLY A 124 17.80 6.55 10.32
N GLU A 125 18.12 5.35 10.80
CA GLU A 125 17.99 4.12 9.99
C GLU A 125 16.54 3.76 9.68
N GLN A 126 15.54 4.33 10.37
CA GLN A 126 14.16 4.08 10.00
C GLN A 126 13.79 4.71 8.64
N ALA A 127 14.47 5.79 8.23
CA ALA A 127 14.37 6.29 6.86
C ALA A 127 15.02 5.33 5.83
N THR A 128 16.01 4.54 6.24
CA THR A 128 16.62 3.49 5.41
C THR A 128 15.66 2.31 5.24
N VAL A 129 14.96 1.89 6.29
CA VAL A 129 13.92 0.84 6.20
C VAL A 129 12.83 1.25 5.22
N THR A 130 12.35 2.50 5.26
CA THR A 130 11.37 3.00 4.28
C THR A 130 11.88 2.90 2.84
N ALA A 131 13.12 3.32 2.57
CA ALA A 131 13.66 3.25 1.21
C ALA A 131 13.83 1.79 0.72
N LEU A 132 14.35 0.90 1.59
CA LEU A 132 14.45 -0.53 1.30
C LEU A 132 13.08 -1.14 1.01
N ALA A 133 12.08 -0.85 1.84
CA ALA A 133 10.74 -1.37 1.67
C ALA A 133 10.10 -0.90 0.36
N THR A 134 10.27 0.38 0.01
CA THR A 134 9.79 0.94 -1.26
C THR A 134 10.40 0.22 -2.46
N TRP A 135 11.71 0.00 -2.48
CA TRP A 135 12.37 -0.72 -3.56
C TRP A 135 11.92 -2.19 -3.65
N VAL A 136 11.89 -2.92 -2.54
CA VAL A 136 11.44 -4.33 -2.54
C VAL A 136 9.98 -4.46 -3.01
N ALA A 137 9.12 -3.52 -2.64
CA ALA A 137 7.74 -3.47 -3.16
C ALA A 137 7.72 -3.20 -4.68
N ALA A 138 8.58 -2.30 -5.16
CA ALA A 138 8.71 -1.99 -6.58
C ALA A 138 9.14 -3.20 -7.43
N GLU A 139 10.00 -4.07 -6.88
CA GLU A 139 10.40 -5.35 -7.51
C GLU A 139 9.24 -6.36 -7.68
N SER A 140 8.04 -6.01 -7.19
CA SER A 140 6.81 -6.78 -7.38
C SER A 140 5.69 -5.99 -8.09
N LYS A 141 6.00 -4.84 -8.69
CA LYS A 141 5.03 -4.03 -9.46
C LYS A 141 4.33 -4.87 -10.53
N GLY A 142 3.01 -4.76 -10.59
CA GLY A 142 2.17 -5.48 -11.56
C GLY A 142 1.89 -6.96 -11.22
N MET A 143 2.49 -7.49 -10.15
CA MET A 143 2.19 -8.85 -9.68
C MET A 143 0.94 -8.88 -8.80
N LYS A 144 0.24 -10.03 -8.78
CA LYS A 144 -0.91 -10.23 -7.89
C LYS A 144 -0.45 -10.64 -6.50
N PHE A 145 -1.12 -10.14 -5.47
CA PHE A 145 -0.95 -10.61 -4.10
C PHE A 145 -1.26 -12.11 -3.99
N ASN A 146 -0.39 -12.83 -3.28
CA ASN A 146 -0.43 -14.27 -3.06
C ASN A 146 0.12 -14.62 -1.66
N LEU A 147 -0.47 -14.01 -0.63
CA LEU A 147 -0.04 -14.21 0.75
C LEU A 147 -0.28 -15.65 1.19
N PRO A 148 0.70 -16.31 1.84
CA PRO A 148 0.54 -17.68 2.28
C PRO A 148 -0.43 -17.78 3.46
N GLN A 149 -1.19 -18.87 3.47
CA GLN A 149 -2.09 -19.28 4.56
C GLN A 149 -1.88 -20.78 4.87
N THR A 150 -0.64 -21.24 4.74
CA THR A 150 -0.30 -22.66 4.85
C THR A 150 0.12 -23.02 6.27
N HIS A 151 0.84 -22.13 6.94
CA HIS A 151 1.30 -22.30 8.31
C HIS A 151 0.19 -21.94 9.33
N ALA A 152 0.19 -22.61 10.48
CA ALA A 152 -0.81 -22.36 11.52
C ALA A 152 -0.75 -20.91 12.05
N GLU A 153 0.46 -20.35 12.21
CA GLU A 153 0.63 -18.96 12.64
C GLU A 153 0.18 -17.94 11.58
N GLU A 154 0.27 -18.25 10.28
CA GLU A 154 -0.24 -17.37 9.21
C GLU A 154 -1.76 -17.24 9.32
N LYS A 155 -2.45 -18.37 9.49
CA LYS A 155 -3.91 -18.41 9.70
C LYS A 155 -4.31 -17.70 10.99
N ARG A 156 -3.55 -17.93 12.06
CA ARG A 156 -3.78 -17.27 13.35
C ARG A 156 -3.66 -15.76 13.23
N MET A 157 -2.61 -15.27 12.58
CA MET A 157 -2.40 -13.84 12.39
C MET A 157 -3.43 -13.21 11.45
N PHE A 158 -3.87 -13.94 10.43
CA PHE A 158 -5.00 -13.52 9.59
C PHE A 158 -6.28 -13.34 10.43
N GLU A 159 -6.66 -14.33 11.23
CA GLU A 159 -7.85 -14.24 12.09
C GLU A 159 -7.74 -13.15 13.17
N LEU A 160 -6.53 -12.92 13.69
CA LEU A 160 -6.28 -11.80 14.60
C LEU A 160 -6.46 -10.45 13.88
N GLY A 161 -5.87 -10.29 12.69
CA GLY A 161 -6.03 -9.08 11.88
C GLY A 161 -7.49 -8.82 11.54
N LYS A 162 -8.25 -9.86 11.20
CA LYS A 162 -9.70 -9.79 10.98
C LYS A 162 -10.43 -9.30 12.24
N LYS A 163 -10.13 -9.85 13.43
CA LYS A 163 -10.73 -9.36 14.68
C LYS A 163 -10.40 -7.89 14.94
N LEU A 164 -9.15 -7.48 14.73
CA LEU A 164 -8.71 -6.09 14.90
C LEU A 164 -9.43 -5.14 13.93
N PHE A 165 -9.66 -5.57 12.68
CA PHE A 165 -10.37 -4.77 11.68
C PHE A 165 -11.80 -4.37 12.13
N TYR A 166 -12.48 -5.24 12.88
CA TYR A 166 -13.82 -5.00 13.42
C TYR A 166 -13.83 -4.55 14.88
N PHE A 167 -12.67 -4.45 15.54
CA PHE A 167 -12.58 -4.10 16.95
C PHE A 167 -12.77 -2.60 17.14
N ARG A 168 -13.83 -2.22 17.88
CA ARG A 168 -14.11 -0.81 18.20
C ARG A 168 -13.37 -0.40 19.47
N SER A 169 -12.70 0.75 19.42
CA SER A 169 -11.91 1.25 20.53
C SER A 169 -11.71 2.78 20.47
N GLY A 170 -11.12 3.32 21.53
CA GLY A 170 -10.82 4.75 21.69
C GLY A 170 -12.05 5.59 22.02
N THR A 171 -11.83 6.89 22.18
CA THR A 171 -12.88 7.86 22.60
C THR A 171 -14.01 8.04 21.60
N HIS A 172 -13.80 7.61 20.35
CA HIS A 172 -14.76 7.74 19.26
C HIS A 172 -15.42 6.39 18.88
N ASP A 173 -15.07 5.31 19.60
CA ASP A 173 -15.66 3.99 19.41
C ASP A 173 -15.62 3.52 17.94
N PHE A 174 -14.48 3.77 17.27
CA PHE A 174 -14.23 3.44 15.86
C PHE A 174 -13.52 2.10 15.72
N ALA A 175 -13.78 1.43 14.60
CA ALA A 175 -13.03 0.30 14.05
C ALA A 175 -12.58 0.63 12.61
N CYS A 176 -11.68 -0.16 12.03
CA CYS A 176 -11.32 -0.02 10.61
C CYS A 176 -12.58 -0.14 9.73
N ALA A 177 -13.45 -1.10 10.06
CA ALA A 177 -14.74 -1.32 9.41
C ALA A 177 -15.71 -0.13 9.49
N THR A 178 -15.56 0.79 10.46
CA THR A 178 -16.42 1.98 10.57
C THR A 178 -16.29 2.85 9.31
N CYS A 179 -15.08 2.98 8.78
CA CYS A 179 -14.80 3.77 7.58
C CYS A 179 -14.68 2.90 6.33
N HIS A 180 -14.09 1.72 6.45
CA HIS A 180 -13.69 0.87 5.32
C HIS A 180 -14.54 -0.40 5.18
N GLY A 181 -15.78 -0.39 5.66
CA GLY A 181 -16.68 -1.55 5.62
C GLY A 181 -17.88 -1.41 4.67
N GLN A 182 -17.94 -0.34 3.87
CA GLN A 182 -19.07 -0.06 2.98
C GLN A 182 -18.58 0.57 1.68
N ASP A 183 -19.26 0.26 0.58
CA ASP A 183 -18.96 0.84 -0.73
C ASP A 183 -19.45 2.29 -0.85
N GLY A 184 -18.77 3.06 -1.71
CA GLY A 184 -19.20 4.40 -2.12
C GLY A 184 -19.25 5.44 -1.00
N LYS A 185 -18.46 5.26 0.07
CA LYS A 185 -18.38 6.21 1.19
C LYS A 185 -17.22 7.19 1.01
N ARG A 186 -17.32 8.31 1.73
CA ARG A 186 -16.25 9.31 1.85
C ARG A 186 -16.29 9.98 3.22
N ILE A 187 -15.15 10.49 3.68
CA ILE A 187 -15.07 11.46 4.78
C ILE A 187 -14.52 12.77 4.22
N ARG A 188 -15.31 13.85 4.36
CA ARG A 188 -15.05 15.14 3.72
C ARG A 188 -14.87 14.97 2.20
N LEU A 189 -13.64 15.12 1.70
CA LEU A 189 -13.27 15.01 0.28
C LEU A 189 -12.43 13.77 -0.02
N GLN A 190 -12.36 12.81 0.91
CA GLN A 190 -11.59 11.59 0.77
C GLN A 190 -12.54 10.40 0.61
N ASP A 191 -12.54 9.81 -0.59
CA ASP A 191 -13.25 8.56 -0.82
C ASP A 191 -12.60 7.43 -0.02
N LEU A 192 -13.44 6.53 0.48
CA LEU A 192 -13.03 5.45 1.36
C LEU A 192 -13.16 4.13 0.61
N PRO A 193 -12.07 3.37 0.43
CA PRO A 193 -12.16 2.02 -0.11
C PRO A 193 -12.87 1.12 0.89
N ASN A 194 -13.69 0.21 0.37
CA ASN A 194 -14.18 -0.93 1.13
C ASN A 194 -13.06 -1.99 1.17
N LEU A 195 -12.67 -2.39 2.38
CA LEU A 195 -11.60 -3.35 2.64
C LEU A 195 -12.14 -4.68 3.17
N THR A 196 -13.44 -4.94 3.01
CA THR A 196 -14.11 -6.18 3.43
C THR A 196 -14.39 -7.15 2.28
N THR A 197 -14.15 -6.72 1.04
CA THR A 197 -14.46 -7.42 -0.21
C THR A 197 -13.21 -7.70 -1.01
#